data_AF-A0A377ZNK3-F1
#
_entry.id   AF-A0A377ZNK3-F1
#
_cell.length_a   1.000
_cell.length_b   1.000
_cell.length_c   1.000
_cell.angle_alpha   90.00
_cell.angle_beta   90.00
_cell.angle_gamma   90.00
#
_symmetry.space_group_name_H-M   'P 1'
#
loop_
_entity.id
_entity.type
_entity.pdbx_description
1 polymer ?
#
loop_
_entity_poly.entity_id
_entity_poly.type
_entity_poly.pdbx_seq_one_letter_code
_entity_poly.pdbx_strand_id
1 'polypeptide(L)'
;MEQRQYNTKDFDRTLVLEKRTALVANKVWEYLQATDPMAKTIVFCDDQDHAERMRQELVKLIPAAANNRRYVMRITGDDNEGKAQLSYFIDNDEPYPVIATTSKLLTTGVDAKTCKLIVLDQNINSMTEFKQIIGRGTRLREDYQKLYFTIMDFKGATRLFADPDFDGEPVVIYEPSPEDTVVPPDVVTPPE
;
A
#
# COMPACT_ATOMS: atom_id res chain seq x y z
N MET A 1 -22.06 -30.64 -3.71
CA MET A 1 -20.83 -30.19 -3.04
C MET A 1 -19.68 -30.58 -3.94
N GLU A 2 -19.13 -29.64 -4.71
CA GLU A 2 -17.96 -29.95 -5.56
C GLU A 2 -16.72 -30.09 -4.67
N GLN A 3 -16.18 -31.30 -4.58
CA GLN A 3 -14.86 -31.54 -4.01
C GLN A 3 -13.82 -31.01 -5.01
N ARG A 4 -13.35 -29.78 -4.82
CA ARG A 4 -12.13 -29.31 -5.48
C ARG A 4 -10.97 -30.17 -4.95
N GLN A 5 -10.46 -31.06 -5.79
CA GLN A 5 -9.20 -31.76 -5.53
C GLN A 5 -8.06 -30.75 -5.68
N TYR A 6 -7.48 -30.32 -4.55
CA TYR A 6 -6.27 -29.51 -4.54
C TYR A 6 -5.11 -30.35 -5.07
N ASN A 7 -4.54 -29.95 -6.21
CA ASN A 7 -3.36 -30.60 -6.80
C ASN A 7 -2.07 -29.94 -6.28
N THR A 8 -0.94 -30.64 -6.30
CA THR A 8 0.37 -30.16 -5.83
C THR A 8 0.77 -28.81 -6.43
N LYS A 9 0.41 -28.54 -7.70
CA LYS A 9 0.67 -27.24 -8.35
C LYS A 9 -0.11 -26.07 -7.73
N ASP A 10 -1.34 -26.30 -7.28
CA ASP A 10 -2.15 -25.27 -6.63
C ASP A 10 -1.62 -24.98 -5.22
N PHE A 11 -1.12 -26.02 -4.54
CA PHE A 11 -0.44 -25.89 -3.26
C PHE A 11 0.86 -25.07 -3.40
N ASP A 12 1.72 -25.41 -4.35
CA ASP A 12 2.98 -24.68 -4.61
C ASP A 12 2.71 -23.22 -4.96
N ARG A 13 1.69 -22.94 -5.79
CA ARG A 13 1.30 -21.57 -6.13
C ARG A 13 0.81 -20.80 -4.91
N THR A 14 -0.01 -21.41 -4.07
CA THR A 14 -0.53 -20.78 -2.84
C THR A 14 0.62 -20.44 -1.90
N LEU A 15 1.56 -21.38 -1.70
CA LEU A 15 2.72 -21.19 -0.84
C LEU A 15 3.67 -20.07 -1.34
N VAL A 16 3.83 -19.94 -2.66
CA VAL A 16 4.57 -18.82 -3.27
C VAL A 16 3.87 -17.49 -3.04
N LEU A 17 2.55 -17.45 -3.18
CA LEU A 17 1.77 -16.23 -2.94
C LEU A 17 1.84 -15.78 -1.47
N GLU A 18 1.73 -16.71 -0.52
CA GLU A 18 1.89 -16.41 0.91
C GLU A 18 3.27 -15.84 1.24
N LYS A 19 4.34 -16.44 0.70
CA LYS A 19 5.71 -15.92 0.88
C LYS A 19 5.88 -14.51 0.31
N ARG A 20 5.25 -14.21 -0.83
CA ARG A 20 5.27 -12.88 -1.44
C ARG A 20 4.54 -11.86 -0.57
N THR A 21 3.32 -12.17 -0.12
CA THR A 21 2.55 -11.28 0.77
C THR A 21 3.32 -10.99 2.05
N ALA A 22 3.95 -12.00 2.66
CA ALA A 22 4.79 -11.82 3.84
C ALA A 22 6.01 -10.92 3.56
N LEU A 23 6.70 -11.09 2.41
CA LEU A 23 7.82 -10.23 2.02
C LEU A 23 7.39 -8.77 1.88
N VAL A 24 6.28 -8.52 1.18
CA VAL A 24 5.72 -7.17 1.00
C VAL A 24 5.37 -6.56 2.35
N ALA A 25 4.65 -7.28 3.21
CA ALA A 25 4.31 -6.80 4.56
C ALA A 25 5.55 -6.42 5.38
N ASN A 26 6.62 -7.24 5.31
CA ASN A 26 7.89 -6.93 5.96
C ASN A 26 8.51 -5.64 5.45
N LYS A 27 8.58 -5.46 4.13
CA LYS A 27 9.20 -4.26 3.52
C LYS A 27 8.39 -2.99 3.79
N VAL A 28 7.07 -3.09 3.82
CA VAL A 28 6.18 -1.99 4.25
C VAL A 28 6.45 -1.60 5.70
N TRP A 29 6.54 -2.57 6.61
CA TRP A 29 6.80 -2.28 8.01
C TRP A 29 8.23 -1.76 8.25
N GLU A 30 9.23 -2.34 7.59
CA GLU A 30 10.61 -1.87 7.63
C GLU A 30 10.71 -0.38 7.26
N TYR A 31 10.00 0.02 6.18
CA TYR A 31 9.95 1.41 5.75
C TYR A 31 9.26 2.31 6.78
N LEU A 32 8.08 1.92 7.27
CA LEU A 32 7.33 2.70 8.27
C LEU A 32 8.09 2.82 9.60
N GLN A 33 8.80 1.77 10.02
CA GLN A 33 9.62 1.79 11.22
C GLN A 33 10.81 2.76 11.10
N ALA A 34 11.42 2.82 9.91
CA ALA A 34 12.54 3.70 9.65
C ALA A 34 12.14 5.17 9.42
N THR A 35 10.87 5.43 9.05
CA THR A 35 10.39 6.76 8.68
C THR A 35 9.36 7.32 9.67
N ASP A 36 8.11 6.87 9.61
CA ASP A 36 7.00 7.30 10.46
C ASP A 36 6.01 6.15 10.67
N PRO A 37 6.02 5.48 11.84
CA PRO A 37 5.11 4.39 12.14
C PRO A 37 3.62 4.78 12.18
N MET A 38 3.26 6.07 12.12
CA MET A 38 1.88 6.54 12.09
C MET A 38 1.49 7.12 10.73
N ALA A 39 2.38 7.03 9.72
CA ALA A 39 2.09 7.48 8.37
C ALA A 39 0.90 6.71 7.77
N LYS A 40 -0.16 7.46 7.43
CA LYS A 40 -1.33 6.91 6.72
C LYS A 40 -0.86 6.22 5.44
N THR A 41 -1.17 4.94 5.34
CA THR A 41 -0.67 4.03 4.31
C THR A 41 -1.82 3.28 3.67
N ILE A 42 -1.81 3.18 2.34
CA ILE A 42 -2.76 2.35 1.59
C ILE A 42 -1.99 1.25 0.87
N VAL A 43 -2.36 -0.01 1.11
CA VAL A 43 -1.83 -1.18 0.40
C VAL A 43 -2.87 -1.71 -0.57
N PHE A 44 -2.57 -1.61 -1.86
CA PHE A 44 -3.42 -2.11 -2.93
C PHE A 44 -3.02 -3.54 -3.30
N CYS A 45 -3.98 -4.44 -3.20
CA CYS A 45 -3.86 -5.88 -3.43
C CYS A 45 -4.71 -6.29 -4.64
N ASP A 46 -4.39 -7.40 -5.31
CA ASP A 46 -5.15 -7.84 -6.51
C ASP A 46 -6.65 -8.09 -6.26
N ASP A 47 -6.99 -8.67 -5.11
CA ASP A 47 -8.34 -9.08 -4.75
C ASP A 47 -8.59 -9.01 -3.24
N GLN A 48 -9.83 -9.28 -2.82
CA GLN A 48 -10.24 -9.17 -1.42
C GLN A 48 -9.54 -10.19 -0.52
N ASP A 49 -9.28 -11.39 -1.03
CA ASP A 49 -8.55 -12.43 -0.29
C ASP A 49 -7.10 -12.03 -0.09
N HIS A 50 -6.48 -11.42 -1.09
CA HIS A 50 -5.14 -10.84 -0.98
C HIS A 50 -5.12 -9.70 0.03
N ALA A 51 -6.09 -8.79 0.01
CA ALA A 51 -6.18 -7.70 0.99
C ALA A 51 -6.30 -8.22 2.43
N GLU A 52 -7.03 -9.33 2.64
CA GLU A 52 -7.14 -9.96 3.95
C GLU A 52 -5.84 -10.67 4.36
N ARG A 53 -5.20 -11.44 3.48
CA ARG A 53 -3.88 -12.06 3.76
C ARG A 53 -2.85 -10.99 4.12
N MET A 54 -2.82 -9.89 3.38
CA MET A 54 -1.93 -8.75 3.65
C MET A 54 -2.21 -8.15 5.04
N ARG A 55 -3.49 -7.95 5.40
CA ARG A 55 -3.88 -7.46 6.72
C ARG A 55 -3.37 -8.38 7.83
N GLN A 56 -3.53 -9.69 7.65
CA GLN A 56 -3.09 -10.69 8.64
C GLN A 56 -1.58 -10.66 8.85
N GLU A 57 -0.78 -10.63 7.77
CA GLU A 57 0.68 -10.55 7.88
C GLU A 57 1.13 -9.24 8.54
N LEU A 58 0.53 -8.10 8.21
CA LEU A 58 0.82 -6.82 8.85
C LEU A 58 0.44 -6.82 10.34
N VAL A 59 -0.73 -7.35 10.71
CA VAL A 59 -1.16 -7.42 12.12
C VAL A 59 -0.22 -8.30 12.94
N LYS A 60 0.24 -9.42 12.37
CA LYS A 60 1.18 -10.33 13.01
C LYS A 60 2.55 -9.67 13.23
N LEU A 61 2.99 -8.87 12.26
CA LEU A 61 4.31 -8.24 12.28
C LEU A 61 4.38 -7.00 13.17
N ILE A 62 3.31 -6.19 13.21
CA ILE A 62 3.34 -4.84 13.78
C ILE A 62 2.86 -4.83 15.24
N PRO A 63 3.72 -4.50 16.23
CA PRO A 63 3.34 -4.50 17.64
C PRO A 63 2.17 -3.56 17.97
N ALA A 64 2.08 -2.41 17.29
CA ALA A 64 1.00 -1.45 17.49
C ALA A 64 -0.39 -2.00 17.10
N ALA A 65 -0.44 -2.96 16.16
CA ALA A 65 -1.68 -3.63 15.77
C ALA A 65 -2.22 -4.57 16.86
N ALA A 66 -1.33 -5.13 17.70
CA ALA A 66 -1.75 -5.90 18.87
C ALA A 66 -2.41 -5.01 19.94
N ASN A 67 -1.98 -3.76 20.07
CA ASN A 67 -2.53 -2.80 21.03
C ASN A 67 -3.83 -2.13 20.53
N ASN A 68 -3.97 -1.94 19.22
CA ASN A 68 -5.16 -1.35 18.63
C ASN A 68 -5.49 -2.01 17.30
N ARG A 69 -6.61 -2.76 17.28
CA ARG A 69 -7.11 -3.44 16.09
C ARG A 69 -7.31 -2.53 14.88
N ARG A 70 -7.56 -1.23 15.10
CA ARG A 70 -7.75 -0.26 14.03
C ARG A 70 -6.43 0.15 13.37
N TYR A 71 -5.27 -0.21 13.91
CA TYR A 71 -3.98 0.14 13.31
C TYR A 71 -3.89 -0.37 11.87
N VAL A 72 -4.26 -1.63 11.62
CA VAL A 72 -4.37 -2.22 10.28
C VAL A 72 -5.80 -2.66 10.04
N MET A 73 -6.46 -2.08 9.03
CA MET A 73 -7.83 -2.44 8.65
C MET A 73 -7.90 -2.87 7.19
N ARG A 74 -8.69 -3.91 6.91
CA ARG A 74 -9.12 -4.20 5.54
C ARG A 74 -10.32 -3.32 5.21
N ILE A 75 -10.28 -2.66 4.06
CA ILE A 75 -11.34 -1.76 3.60
C ILE A 75 -11.70 -2.15 2.16
N THR A 76 -12.73 -2.99 2.00
CA THR A 76 -13.15 -3.57 0.71
C THR A 76 -14.67 -3.47 0.47
N GLY A 77 -15.09 -3.78 -0.77
CA GLY A 77 -16.47 -3.71 -1.29
C GLY A 77 -17.52 -4.48 -0.52
N ASP A 78 -17.10 -5.52 0.15
CA ASP A 78 -17.88 -6.53 0.87
C ASP A 78 -17.80 -6.35 2.39
N ASP A 79 -16.92 -5.48 2.88
CA ASP A 79 -16.64 -5.31 4.30
C ASP A 79 -17.40 -4.13 4.90
N ASN A 80 -18.50 -4.40 5.58
CA ASN A 80 -19.29 -3.35 6.22
C ASN A 80 -18.53 -2.65 7.36
N GLU A 81 -17.71 -3.37 8.12
CA GLU A 81 -16.90 -2.77 9.20
C GLU A 81 -15.78 -1.92 8.59
N GLY A 82 -15.08 -2.45 7.58
CA GLY A 82 -14.04 -1.73 6.84
C GLY A 82 -14.55 -0.43 6.21
N LYS A 83 -15.72 -0.49 5.54
CA LYS A 83 -16.37 0.71 4.97
C LYS A 83 -16.69 1.76 6.02
N ALA A 84 -17.15 1.35 7.20
CA ALA A 84 -17.43 2.29 8.28
C ALA A 84 -16.16 2.97 8.83
N GLN A 85 -14.98 2.34 8.65
CA GLN A 85 -13.70 2.95 9.01
C GLN A 85 -13.14 3.91 7.96
N LEU A 86 -13.71 3.94 6.75
CA LEU A 86 -13.21 4.77 5.67
C LEU A 86 -13.21 6.25 6.01
N SER A 87 -14.28 6.74 6.66
CA SER A 87 -14.38 8.14 7.09
C SER A 87 -13.30 8.51 8.10
N TYR A 88 -13.00 7.61 9.05
CA TYR A 88 -11.93 7.80 10.03
C TYR A 88 -10.54 7.70 9.39
N PHE A 89 -10.39 6.89 8.34
CA PHE A 89 -9.11 6.78 7.64
C PHE A 89 -8.72 8.09 6.94
N ILE A 90 -9.69 8.72 6.27
CA ILE A 90 -9.48 9.97 5.52
C ILE A 90 -9.56 11.24 6.40
N ASP A 91 -10.02 11.12 7.64
CA ASP A 91 -10.01 12.21 8.59
C ASP A 91 -8.58 12.48 9.07
N ASN A 92 -8.18 13.75 9.02
CA ASN A 92 -6.83 14.18 9.37
C ASN A 92 -6.60 14.19 10.87
N ASP A 93 -7.67 14.32 11.67
CA ASP A 93 -7.60 14.38 13.11
C ASP A 93 -7.72 12.99 13.76
N GLU A 94 -8.00 11.96 12.95
CA GLU A 94 -8.10 10.58 13.38
C GLU A 94 -6.78 9.82 13.17
N PRO A 95 -6.11 9.40 14.26
CA PRO A 95 -4.84 8.66 14.14
C PRO A 95 -5.02 7.25 13.58
N TYR A 96 -6.25 6.71 13.54
CA TYR A 96 -6.55 5.35 13.09
C TYR A 96 -7.74 5.33 12.12
N PRO A 97 -7.75 4.45 11.10
CA PRO A 97 -6.70 3.49 10.79
C PRO A 97 -5.40 4.11 10.28
N VAL A 98 -4.26 3.44 10.51
CA VAL A 98 -2.95 3.86 9.98
C VAL A 98 -2.71 3.19 8.64
N ILE A 99 -2.90 1.87 8.56
CA ILE A 99 -2.73 1.09 7.34
C ILE A 99 -4.08 0.54 6.87
N ALA A 100 -4.46 0.87 5.64
CA ALA A 100 -5.63 0.31 4.98
C ALA A 100 -5.20 -0.67 3.88
N THR A 101 -5.60 -1.94 3.97
CA THR A 101 -5.46 -2.90 2.86
C THR A 101 -6.74 -2.91 2.03
N THR A 102 -6.61 -2.86 0.71
CA THR A 102 -7.77 -2.84 -0.19
C THR A 102 -7.48 -3.55 -1.50
N SER A 103 -8.53 -4.01 -2.19
CA SER A 103 -8.43 -4.46 -3.58
C SER A 103 -8.90 -3.43 -4.59
N LYS A 104 -9.98 -2.71 -4.27
CA LYS A 104 -10.60 -1.78 -5.21
C LYS A 104 -11.49 -0.71 -4.59
N LEU A 105 -12.03 -0.91 -3.39
CA LEU A 105 -13.06 -0.02 -2.83
C LEU A 105 -12.59 1.44 -2.75
N LEU A 106 -11.30 1.66 -2.53
CA LEU A 106 -10.79 3.01 -2.44
C LEU A 106 -10.69 3.74 -3.81
N THR A 107 -10.93 3.05 -4.94
CA THR A 107 -10.76 3.59 -6.33
C THR A 107 -11.72 4.69 -6.74
N THR A 108 -12.85 4.88 -6.05
CA THR A 108 -13.79 5.95 -6.37
C THR A 108 -14.11 6.79 -5.12
N GLY A 109 -13.80 8.09 -5.18
CA GLY A 109 -14.31 9.10 -4.22
C GLY A 109 -13.62 9.19 -2.87
N VAL A 110 -12.49 8.51 -2.65
CA VAL A 110 -11.73 8.58 -1.38
C VAL A 110 -10.58 9.58 -1.48
N ASP A 111 -10.70 10.70 -0.75
CA ASP A 111 -9.69 11.77 -0.67
C ASP A 111 -8.87 11.63 0.64
N ALA A 112 -7.88 10.72 0.64
CA ALA A 112 -7.00 10.48 1.78
C ALA A 112 -5.85 11.52 1.81
N LYS A 113 -6.17 12.77 2.16
CA LYS A 113 -5.25 13.92 2.07
C LYS A 113 -3.95 13.74 2.84
N THR A 114 -3.94 12.96 3.91
CA THR A 114 -2.78 12.69 4.77
C THR A 114 -2.02 11.41 4.40
N CYS A 115 -2.40 10.72 3.32
CA CYS A 115 -1.74 9.50 2.85
C CYS A 115 -0.29 9.79 2.44
N LYS A 116 0.69 9.28 3.19
CA LYS A 116 2.13 9.47 2.94
C LYS A 116 2.75 8.31 2.17
N LEU A 117 2.14 7.12 2.20
CA LEU A 117 2.67 5.92 1.54
C LEU A 117 1.57 5.17 0.78
N ILE A 118 1.81 4.93 -0.50
CA ILE A 118 0.99 4.07 -1.36
C ILE A 118 1.81 2.85 -1.74
N VAL A 119 1.30 1.66 -1.42
CA VAL A 119 1.94 0.38 -1.74
C VAL A 119 1.15 -0.31 -2.83
N LEU A 120 1.82 -0.68 -3.92
CA LEU A 120 1.24 -1.37 -5.07
C LEU A 120 1.71 -2.83 -5.08
N ASP A 121 0.85 -3.73 -4.59
CA ASP A 121 0.99 -5.18 -4.79
C ASP A 121 -0.23 -5.73 -5.55
N GLN A 122 -0.62 -5.01 -6.60
CA GLN A 122 -1.67 -5.40 -7.53
C GLN A 122 -1.24 -5.22 -8.98
N ASN A 123 -1.80 -6.02 -9.88
CA ASN A 123 -1.65 -5.84 -11.32
C ASN A 123 -2.58 -4.71 -11.79
N ILE A 124 -2.01 -3.56 -12.16
CA ILE A 124 -2.76 -2.43 -12.68
C ILE A 124 -2.84 -2.55 -14.21
N ASN A 125 -4.05 -2.56 -14.74
CA ASN A 125 -4.27 -2.87 -16.16
C ASN A 125 -4.51 -1.64 -17.04
N SER A 126 -4.62 -0.46 -16.43
CA SER A 126 -4.85 0.78 -17.19
C SER A 126 -4.23 2.00 -16.52
N MET A 127 -3.84 2.96 -17.36
CA MET A 127 -3.36 4.28 -16.93
C MET A 127 -4.39 5.01 -16.06
N THR A 128 -5.67 4.93 -16.41
CA THR A 128 -6.75 5.56 -15.64
C THR A 128 -6.82 5.01 -14.21
N GLU A 129 -6.72 3.69 -14.05
CA GLU A 129 -6.70 3.04 -12.74
C GLU A 129 -5.46 3.46 -11.94
N PHE A 130 -4.28 3.48 -12.57
CA PHE A 130 -3.05 3.96 -11.96
C PHE A 130 -3.19 5.40 -11.44
N LYS A 131 -3.63 6.34 -12.30
CA LYS A 131 -3.82 7.75 -11.95
C LYS A 131 -4.85 7.95 -10.83
N GLN A 132 -5.92 7.15 -10.79
CA GLN A 132 -6.89 7.15 -9.68
C GLN A 132 -6.30 6.66 -8.35
N ILE A 133 -5.31 5.77 -8.40
CA ILE A 133 -4.61 5.27 -7.21
C ILE A 133 -3.65 6.33 -6.68
N ILE A 134 -2.74 6.82 -7.54
CA ILE A 134 -1.69 7.76 -7.11
C ILE A 134 -2.25 9.15 -6.80
N GLY A 135 -3.34 9.56 -7.47
CA GLY A 135 -4.03 10.84 -7.23
C GLY A 135 -4.56 11.04 -5.81
N ARG A 136 -4.50 10.00 -4.96
CA ARG A 136 -4.85 10.10 -3.54
C ARG A 136 -3.72 10.59 -2.66
N GLY A 137 -2.48 10.43 -3.12
CA GLY A 137 -1.29 10.94 -2.45
C GLY A 137 -0.90 12.34 -2.91
N THR A 138 -1.43 12.86 -4.03
CA THR A 138 -0.91 14.08 -4.67
C THR A 138 -1.26 15.40 -3.97
N ARG A 139 -2.22 15.42 -3.06
CA ARG A 139 -2.58 16.65 -2.34
C ARG A 139 -1.54 17.03 -1.29
N LEU A 140 -1.03 18.26 -1.35
CA LEU A 140 -0.12 18.80 -0.34
C LEU A 140 -0.88 19.25 0.92
N ARG A 141 -0.27 19.06 2.08
CA ARG A 141 -0.74 19.54 3.39
C ARG A 141 0.46 19.95 4.24
N GLU A 142 0.87 21.21 4.08
CA GLU A 142 2.00 21.78 4.81
C GLU A 142 1.74 21.80 6.33
N ASP A 143 0.49 22.00 6.73
CA ASP A 143 0.02 21.95 8.13
C ASP A 143 0.27 20.60 8.83
N TYR A 144 0.32 19.50 8.05
CA TYR A 144 0.63 18.16 8.53
C TYR A 144 2.00 17.65 8.04
N GLN A 145 2.89 18.55 7.61
CA GLN A 145 4.22 18.24 7.07
C GLN A 145 4.20 17.23 5.91
N LYS A 146 3.12 17.21 5.14
CA LYS A 146 2.98 16.36 3.96
C LYS A 146 3.35 17.15 2.70
N LEU A 147 4.64 17.11 2.39
CA LEU A 147 5.23 17.77 1.21
C LEU A 147 5.43 16.83 0.02
N TYR A 148 5.45 15.52 0.28
CA TYR A 148 5.54 14.48 -0.71
C TYR A 148 4.74 13.25 -0.25
N PHE A 149 4.65 12.25 -1.11
CA PHE A 149 4.21 10.90 -0.75
C PHE A 149 5.11 9.91 -1.49
N THR A 150 5.24 8.72 -0.93
CA THR A 150 6.06 7.66 -1.50
C THR A 150 5.17 6.61 -2.15
N ILE A 151 5.58 6.13 -3.32
CA ILE A 151 5.00 4.94 -3.96
C ILE A 151 6.00 3.80 -3.82
N MET A 152 5.56 2.69 -3.21
CA MET A 152 6.32 1.45 -3.12
C MET A 152 5.69 0.42 -4.05
N ASP A 153 6.37 0.04 -5.11
CA ASP A 153 5.81 -0.75 -6.20
C ASP A 153 6.48 -2.13 -6.32
N PHE A 154 5.72 -3.19 -6.04
CA PHE A 154 6.17 -4.58 -6.09
C PHE A 154 5.79 -5.29 -7.40
N LYS A 155 5.09 -4.61 -8.31
CA LYS A 155 4.57 -5.18 -9.55
C LYS A 155 5.07 -4.46 -10.81
N GLY A 156 5.75 -3.32 -10.64
CA GLY A 156 6.30 -2.51 -11.73
C GLY A 156 5.24 -1.70 -12.47
N ALA A 157 4.12 -1.37 -11.83
CA ALA A 157 3.08 -0.53 -12.41
C ALA A 157 3.58 0.88 -12.74
N THR A 158 4.43 1.47 -11.90
CA THR A 158 5.02 2.79 -12.09
C THR A 158 5.79 2.91 -13.41
N ARG A 159 6.53 1.87 -13.81
CA ARG A 159 7.27 1.83 -15.09
C ARG A 159 6.34 1.79 -16.31
N LEU A 160 5.16 1.18 -16.18
CA LEU A 160 4.20 1.02 -17.27
C LEU A 160 3.36 2.28 -17.49
N PHE A 161 3.24 3.13 -16.47
CA PHE A 161 2.28 4.24 -16.43
C PHE A 161 2.90 5.58 -16.07
N ALA A 162 4.24 5.69 -16.08
CA ALA A 162 4.91 6.98 -15.97
C ALA A 162 4.56 7.85 -17.19
N ASP A 163 3.93 8.98 -16.95
CA ASP A 163 3.55 9.96 -17.96
C ASP A 163 4.12 11.33 -17.55
N PRO A 164 5.38 11.64 -17.92
CA PRO A 164 6.06 12.86 -17.48
C PRO A 164 5.30 14.14 -17.82
N ASP A 165 4.57 14.15 -18.94
CA ASP A 165 3.76 15.29 -19.39
C ASP A 165 2.56 15.56 -18.47
N PHE A 166 2.12 14.56 -17.70
CA PHE A 166 0.97 14.66 -16.80
C PHE A 166 1.35 14.63 -15.31
N ASP A 167 2.27 13.75 -14.93
CA ASP A 167 2.66 13.50 -13.53
C ASP A 167 3.84 14.38 -13.08
N GLY A 168 4.59 14.94 -14.03
CA GLY A 168 5.91 15.54 -13.79
C GLY A 168 6.99 14.49 -13.54
N GLU A 169 8.22 14.95 -13.31
CA GLU A 169 9.34 14.05 -13.01
C GLU A 169 9.34 13.64 -11.52
N PRO A 170 9.53 12.35 -11.20
CA PRO A 170 9.70 11.91 -9.83
C PRO A 170 10.98 12.50 -9.24
N VAL A 171 10.89 13.04 -8.02
CA VAL A 171 12.05 13.66 -7.35
C VAL A 171 13.14 12.63 -7.04
N VAL A 172 12.76 11.40 -6.71
CA VAL A 172 13.66 10.28 -6.42
C VAL A 172 13.07 8.99 -6.98
N ILE A 173 13.86 8.27 -7.78
CA ILE A 173 13.60 6.87 -8.15
C ILE A 173 14.65 6.02 -7.45
N TYR A 174 14.21 5.04 -6.66
CA TYR A 174 15.08 4.16 -5.91
C TYR A 174 14.67 2.70 -6.14
N GLU A 175 15.61 1.89 -6.66
CA GLU A 175 15.40 0.49 -6.98
C GLU A 175 16.35 -0.38 -6.12
N PRO A 176 16.02 -0.60 -4.83
CA PRO A 176 16.87 -1.38 -3.94
C PRO A 176 16.96 -2.84 -4.39
N SER A 177 18.15 -3.44 -4.25
CA SER A 177 18.28 -4.89 -4.27
C SER A 177 17.70 -5.50 -2.98
N PRO A 178 17.44 -6.82 -2.92
CA PRO A 178 16.87 -7.45 -1.72
C PRO A 178 17.68 -7.25 -0.43
N GLU A 179 18.99 -6.98 -0.56
CA GLU A 179 19.91 -6.77 0.57
C GLU A 179 20.03 -5.29 0.98
N ASP A 180 19.55 -4.37 0.13
CA ASP A 180 19.59 -2.94 0.40
C ASP A 180 18.46 -2.50 1.34
N THR A 181 18.67 -1.36 2.01
CA THR A 181 17.63 -0.71 2.81
C THR A 181 16.45 -0.28 1.92
N VAL A 182 15.24 -0.37 2.47
CA VAL A 182 14.02 0.11 1.79
C VAL A 182 13.89 1.62 1.74
N VAL A 183 14.67 2.36 2.53
CA VAL A 183 14.62 3.82 2.57
C VAL A 183 15.66 4.36 1.57
N PRO A 184 15.28 5.24 0.63
CA PRO A 184 16.24 5.89 -0.25
C PRO A 184 17.27 6.70 0.57
N PRO A 185 18.55 6.71 0.17
CA PRO A 185 19.56 7.54 0.83
C PRO A 185 19.24 9.04 0.65
N ASP A 186 19.62 9.88 1.64
CA ASP A 186 19.38 11.33 1.63
C ASP A 186 20.07 12.10 0.48
N VAL A 187 20.98 11.43 -0.26
CA VAL A 187 21.79 12.07 -1.30
C VAL A 187 21.08 11.99 -2.65
N VAL A 188 20.24 12.99 -2.91
CA VAL A 188 19.73 13.29 -4.25
C VAL A 188 20.86 13.98 -5.02
N THR A 189 21.82 13.24 -5.57
CA THR A 189 22.58 13.76 -6.71
C THR A 189 21.70 13.58 -7.94
N PRO A 190 21.22 14.67 -8.57
CA PRO A 190 20.53 14.56 -9.85
C PRO A 190 21.45 13.86 -10.86
N PRO A 191 20.92 13.05 -11.80
CA PRO A 191 21.71 12.61 -12.93
C PRO A 191 22.19 13.85 -13.72
N GLU A 192 23.49 13.88 -14.05
CA GLU A 192 24.08 14.87 -14.98
C GLU A 192 23.47 14.77 -16.38
#